data_AF-A0A151T046-F1
#
_entry.id   AF-A0A151T046-F1
#
_cell.length_a   1.000
_cell.length_b   1.000
_cell.length_c   1.000
_cell.angle_alpha   90.00
_cell.angle_beta   90.00
_cell.angle_gamma   90.00
#
_symmetry.space_group_name_H-M   'P 1'
#
loop_
_entity.id
_entity.type
_entity.pdbx_description
1 polymer ?
#
loop_
_entity_poly.entity_id
_entity_poly.type
_entity_poly.pdbx_seq_one_letter_code
_entity_poly.pdbx_strand_id
1 'polypeptide(L)'
;MEKWSVSTTTLAASTAVMGWLLLVVMGGPVLHKVGGSRGWIDHDVNYTEWSSQQHVYVGDWLLFMFDKRYFNVLEVNKTSYEKCEERDFMKNVTRGGRDVVQLTEAKTYYFLSAGGYCFHGMKVAVNVQQHQQPAEPSPAPAPAPSSAAVSPAFWPSIVTGVWIMVAHVKLVLMG
;
A
#
# COMPACT_ATOMS: atom_id res chain seq x y z
N MET A 1 -49.16 -6.28 -28.12
CA MET A 1 -48.41 -5.26 -27.36
C MET A 1 -48.38 -5.72 -25.91
N GLU A 2 -47.40 -6.54 -25.55
CA GLU A 2 -47.26 -7.07 -24.19
C GLU A 2 -46.16 -6.29 -23.48
N LYS A 3 -46.56 -5.51 -22.48
CA LYS A 3 -45.65 -4.75 -21.62
C LYS A 3 -44.94 -5.73 -20.70
N TRP A 4 -43.67 -5.97 -20.94
CA TRP A 4 -42.79 -6.62 -19.97
C TRP A 4 -42.35 -5.56 -18.94
N SER A 5 -42.97 -5.59 -17.77
CA SER A 5 -42.56 -4.78 -16.62
C SER A 5 -41.27 -5.37 -16.05
N VAL A 6 -40.13 -4.80 -16.42
CA VAL A 6 -38.84 -5.14 -15.80
C VAL A 6 -38.87 -4.62 -14.37
N SER A 7 -38.89 -5.53 -13.39
CA SER A 7 -38.91 -5.20 -11.96
C SER A 7 -37.63 -4.49 -11.54
N THR A 8 -37.77 -3.21 -11.17
CA THR A 8 -36.74 -2.28 -10.65
C THR A 8 -35.86 -2.87 -9.53
N THR A 9 -36.34 -3.90 -8.84
CA THR A 9 -35.63 -4.61 -7.76
C THR A 9 -34.35 -5.32 -8.23
N THR A 10 -34.26 -5.73 -9.50
CA THR A 10 -33.07 -6.43 -10.03
C THR A 10 -31.87 -5.51 -10.26
N LEU A 11 -32.09 -4.22 -10.51
CA LEU A 11 -31.01 -3.25 -10.73
C LEU A 11 -30.30 -2.87 -9.43
N ALA A 12 -31.04 -2.79 -8.30
CA ALA A 12 -30.49 -2.38 -7.02
C ALA A 12 -29.60 -3.46 -6.36
N ALA A 13 -29.93 -4.75 -6.54
CA ALA A 13 -29.14 -5.84 -5.99
C ALA A 13 -27.79 -6.03 -6.73
N SER A 14 -27.76 -5.71 -8.03
CA SER A 14 -26.58 -5.93 -8.86
C SER A 14 -25.47 -4.88 -8.65
N THR A 15 -25.81 -3.67 -8.22
CA THR A 15 -24.82 -2.61 -7.93
C THR A 15 -24.15 -2.81 -6.56
N ALA A 16 -24.86 -3.39 -5.59
CA ALA A 16 -24.32 -3.64 -4.25
C ALA A 16 -23.19 -4.68 -4.25
N VAL A 17 -23.31 -5.74 -5.07
CA VAL A 17 -22.29 -6.80 -5.15
C VAL A 17 -21.04 -6.33 -5.91
N MET A 18 -21.19 -5.48 -6.94
CA MET A 18 -20.02 -4.89 -7.63
C MET A 18 -19.30 -3.81 -6.81
N GLY A 19 -19.98 -3.12 -5.90
CA GLY A 19 -19.36 -2.14 -5.00
C GLY A 19 -18.50 -2.77 -3.88
N TRP A 20 -18.77 -4.03 -3.53
CA TRP A 20 -18.03 -4.79 -2.51
C TRP A 20 -16.80 -5.53 -3.05
N LEU A 21 -16.57 -5.47 -4.36
CA LEU A 21 -15.36 -5.93 -5.03
C LEU A 21 -14.41 -4.77 -5.35
N LEU A 22 -14.40 -3.71 -4.52
CA LEU A 22 -13.30 -2.76 -4.51
C LEU A 22 -12.10 -3.45 -3.87
N LEU A 23 -11.35 -4.11 -4.74
CA LEU A 23 -9.98 -4.58 -4.60
C LEU A 23 -9.24 -3.88 -3.45
N VAL A 24 -9.07 -4.57 -2.32
CA VAL A 24 -7.91 -4.30 -1.47
C VAL A 24 -6.71 -4.82 -2.26
N VAL A 25 -6.20 -4.00 -3.19
CA VAL A 25 -4.88 -4.23 -3.76
C VAL A 25 -3.91 -4.00 -2.61
N MET A 26 -3.49 -5.09 -1.96
CA MET A 26 -2.26 -5.07 -1.15
C MET A 26 -1.12 -4.87 -2.17
N GLY A 27 -0.84 -3.61 -2.49
CA GLY A 27 0.25 -3.24 -3.40
C GLY A 27 1.58 -3.75 -2.83
N GLY A 28 2.43 -4.30 -3.68
CA GLY A 28 3.81 -4.58 -3.29
C GLY A 28 4.59 -3.28 -2.99
N PRO A 29 5.83 -3.39 -2.51
CA PRO A 29 6.67 -2.24 -2.20
C PRO A 29 6.75 -1.24 -3.35
N VAL A 30 6.55 0.04 -3.04
CA VAL A 30 6.60 1.15 -4.01
C VAL A 30 7.95 1.87 -3.93
N LEU A 31 8.44 2.34 -5.08
CA LEU A 31 9.65 3.17 -5.17
C LEU A 31 9.27 4.64 -5.36
N HIS A 32 9.53 5.46 -4.34
CA HIS A 32 9.28 6.90 -4.37
C HIS A 32 10.54 7.66 -4.79
N LYS A 33 10.48 8.31 -5.95
CA LYS A 33 11.56 9.20 -6.39
C LYS A 33 11.48 10.54 -5.65
N VAL A 34 12.45 10.80 -4.79
CA VAL A 34 12.52 12.03 -3.99
C VAL A 34 12.65 13.24 -4.90
N GLY A 35 11.77 14.24 -4.72
CA GLY A 35 11.71 15.44 -5.55
C GLY A 35 11.11 15.21 -6.95
N GLY A 36 10.45 14.08 -7.19
CA GLY A 36 9.71 13.82 -8.43
C GLY A 36 10.61 13.82 -9.68
N SER A 37 10.20 14.48 -10.77
CA SER A 37 11.00 14.51 -12.01
C SER A 37 12.37 15.18 -11.81
N ARG A 38 12.46 16.20 -10.95
CA ARG A 38 13.67 16.98 -10.67
C ARG A 38 14.73 16.20 -9.91
N GLY A 39 14.34 15.34 -8.97
CA GLY A 39 15.28 14.57 -8.15
C GLY A 39 15.76 15.32 -6.91
N TRP A 40 16.94 14.95 -6.41
CA TRP A 40 17.56 15.52 -5.22
C TRP A 40 18.55 16.63 -5.60
N ILE A 41 18.05 17.87 -5.65
CA ILE A 41 18.75 19.11 -6.00
C ILE A 41 18.44 20.24 -5.00
N ASP A 42 19.22 21.32 -5.02
CA ASP A 42 19.17 22.45 -4.07
C ASP A 42 18.23 23.60 -4.50
N HIS A 43 17.66 23.54 -5.70
CA HIS A 43 16.78 24.57 -6.27
C HIS A 43 15.54 23.95 -6.90
N ASP A 44 14.51 24.76 -7.15
CA ASP A 44 13.28 24.38 -7.88
C ASP A 44 12.48 23.19 -7.30
N VAL A 45 12.73 22.77 -6.05
CA VAL A 45 12.04 21.65 -5.41
C VAL A 45 11.64 22.01 -3.99
N ASN A 46 10.34 21.93 -3.70
CA ASN A 46 9.83 21.99 -2.33
C ASN A 46 9.65 20.56 -1.79
N TYR A 47 10.63 20.07 -1.03
CA TYR A 47 10.58 18.72 -0.49
C TYR A 47 9.49 18.50 0.55
N THR A 48 9.04 19.55 1.24
CA THR A 48 7.93 19.47 2.20
C THR A 48 6.60 19.26 1.49
N GLU A 49 6.40 19.96 0.35
CA GLU A 49 5.25 19.75 -0.51
C GLU A 49 5.32 18.39 -1.21
N TRP A 50 6.50 17.99 -1.71
CA TRP A 50 6.68 16.68 -2.31
C TRP A 50 6.31 15.57 -1.32
N SER A 51 6.80 15.64 -0.08
CA SER A 51 6.57 14.58 0.91
C SER A 51 5.14 14.56 1.44
N SER A 52 4.45 15.70 1.50
CA SER A 52 3.04 15.75 1.90
C SER A 52 2.10 15.08 0.88
N GLN A 53 2.52 14.99 -0.38
CA GLN A 53 1.80 14.31 -1.45
C GLN A 53 2.13 12.80 -1.54
N GLN A 54 3.08 12.30 -0.74
CA GLN A 54 3.42 10.88 -0.76
C GLN A 54 2.63 10.08 0.28
N HIS A 55 2.13 8.93 -0.14
CA HIS A 55 1.68 7.87 0.76
C HIS A 55 2.77 6.80 0.80
N VAL A 56 3.54 6.76 1.88
CA VAL A 56 4.70 5.87 2.02
C VAL A 56 4.43 4.90 3.16
N TYR A 57 4.65 3.62 2.89
CA TYR A 57 4.41 2.54 3.83
C TYR A 57 5.68 1.79 4.19
N VAL A 58 5.64 1.06 5.30
CA VAL A 58 6.71 0.13 5.66
C VAL A 58 6.90 -0.90 4.55
N GLY A 59 8.15 -1.06 4.12
CA GLY A 59 8.56 -1.90 2.99
C GLY A 59 8.91 -1.09 1.74
N ASP A 60 8.41 0.13 1.61
CA ASP A 60 8.65 1.01 0.47
C ASP A 60 10.10 1.52 0.42
N TRP A 61 10.44 2.11 -0.71
CA TRP A 61 11.79 2.55 -1.03
C TRP A 61 11.81 4.01 -1.41
N LEU A 62 12.84 4.74 -0.98
CA LEU A 62 13.17 6.07 -1.47
C LEU A 62 14.31 5.98 -2.48
N LEU A 63 14.14 6.61 -3.63
CA LEU A 63 15.20 6.80 -4.62
C LEU A 63 15.66 8.26 -4.63
N PHE A 64 16.93 8.46 -4.29
CA PHE A 64 17.62 9.74 -4.42
C PHE A 64 18.43 9.74 -5.70
N MET A 65 18.11 10.67 -6.62
CA MET A 65 18.88 10.89 -7.85
C MET A 65 19.52 12.27 -7.82
N PHE A 66 20.86 12.31 -7.88
CA PHE A 66 21.67 13.53 -7.76
C PHE A 66 23.07 13.35 -8.37
N ASP A 67 23.78 14.47 -8.59
CA ASP A 67 25.20 14.43 -8.91
C ASP A 67 26.02 14.38 -7.62
N LYS A 68 26.66 13.23 -7.38
CA LYS A 68 27.46 12.96 -6.18
C LYS A 68 28.68 13.87 -5.99
N ARG A 69 29.05 14.66 -7.00
CA ARG A 69 30.12 15.66 -6.89
C ARG A 69 29.68 16.87 -6.07
N TYR A 70 28.38 17.14 -6.02
CA TYR A 70 27.81 18.32 -5.38
C TYR A 70 27.01 17.97 -4.13
N PHE A 71 26.24 16.88 -4.19
CA PHE A 71 25.25 16.56 -3.17
C PHE A 71 25.51 15.20 -2.56
N ASN A 72 24.97 15.02 -1.36
CA ASN A 72 24.97 13.77 -0.63
C ASN A 72 23.59 13.59 0.05
N VAL A 73 23.39 12.42 0.64
CA VAL A 73 22.18 12.07 1.38
C VAL A 73 22.60 11.48 2.72
N LEU A 74 22.24 12.18 3.79
CA LEU A 74 22.46 11.75 5.16
C LEU A 74 21.12 11.55 5.84
N GLU A 75 20.94 10.39 6.47
CA GLU A 75 19.84 10.13 7.40
C GLU A 75 20.21 10.67 8.78
N VAL A 76 19.33 11.48 9.36
CA VAL A 76 19.56 12.20 10.61
C VAL A 76 18.37 12.05 11.56
N ASN A 77 18.53 12.46 12.81
CA ASN A 77 17.41 12.59 13.73
C ASN A 77 16.63 13.90 13.49
N LYS A 78 15.46 14.03 14.12
CA LYS A 78 14.60 15.22 14.01
C LYS A 78 15.32 16.52 14.40
N THR A 79 16.07 16.53 15.50
CA THR A 79 16.76 17.73 15.99
C THR A 79 17.84 18.20 15.00
N SER A 80 18.63 17.26 14.48
CA SER A 80 19.66 17.51 13.47
C SER A 80 19.03 17.99 12.15
N TYR A 81 17.87 17.47 11.77
CA TYR A 81 17.10 17.94 10.61
C TYR A 81 16.60 19.38 10.76
N GLU A 82 16.10 19.75 11.94
CA GLU A 82 15.62 21.10 12.21
C GLU A 82 16.76 22.12 12.20
N LYS A 83 17.90 21.76 12.81
CA LYS A 83 19.09 22.61 12.92
C LYS A 83 20.04 22.53 11.72
N CYS A 84 19.79 21.64 10.76
CA CYS A 84 20.72 21.30 9.69
C CYS A 84 22.11 20.88 10.20
N GLU A 85 22.14 20.09 11.27
CA GLU A 85 23.37 19.51 11.81
C GLU A 85 23.75 18.27 11.00
N GLU A 86 24.84 18.39 10.23
CA GLU A 86 25.31 17.35 9.30
C GLU A 86 26.36 16.41 9.91
N ARG A 87 26.92 16.72 11.10
CA ARG A 87 27.97 15.92 11.73
C ARG A 87 27.44 14.70 12.47
N ASP A 88 26.30 14.85 13.14
CA ASP A 88 25.66 13.79 13.93
C ASP A 88 24.65 13.00 13.09
N PHE A 89 25.07 12.54 11.90
CA PHE A 89 24.23 11.71 11.05
C PHE A 89 24.17 10.26 11.56
N MET A 90 23.00 9.64 11.43
CA MET A 90 22.79 8.25 11.80
C MET A 90 23.35 7.31 10.72
N LYS A 91 23.15 7.67 9.46
CA LYS A 91 23.57 6.85 8.33
C LYS A 91 23.86 7.70 7.10
N ASN A 92 25.00 7.46 6.47
CA ASN A 92 25.30 8.01 5.16
C ASN A 92 24.72 7.08 4.07
N VAL A 93 23.77 7.59 3.30
CA VAL A 93 23.09 6.86 2.22
C VAL A 93 23.86 6.94 0.91
N THR A 94 24.67 7.99 0.74
CA THR A 94 25.38 8.34 -0.49
C THR A 94 26.31 7.22 -0.95
N ARG A 95 26.17 6.81 -2.22
CA ARG A 95 27.11 5.91 -2.91
C ARG A 95 27.43 6.47 -4.29
N GLY A 96 26.45 6.46 -5.17
CA GLY A 96 26.63 6.69 -6.60
C GLY A 96 25.89 7.89 -7.18
N GLY A 97 24.95 8.48 -6.44
CA GLY A 97 24.02 9.49 -6.99
C GLY A 97 22.73 8.91 -7.57
N ARG A 98 22.52 7.59 -7.43
CA ARG A 98 21.24 6.89 -7.65
C ARG A 98 21.06 5.91 -6.50
N ASP A 99 20.87 6.47 -5.32
CA ASP A 99 20.95 5.74 -4.08
C ASP A 99 19.56 5.44 -3.56
N VAL A 100 19.36 4.20 -3.11
CA VAL A 100 18.07 3.69 -2.63
C VAL A 100 18.11 3.39 -1.15
N VAL A 101 17.02 3.70 -0.45
CA VAL A 101 16.83 3.42 0.98
C VAL A 101 15.52 2.68 1.17
N GLN A 102 15.56 1.51 1.81
CA GLN A 102 14.36 0.83 2.26
C GLN A 102 13.85 1.43 3.57
N LEU A 103 12.54 1.63 3.67
CA LEU A 103 11.88 2.13 4.85
C LEU A 103 11.28 0.95 5.62
N THR A 104 11.95 0.56 6.70
CA THR A 104 11.66 -0.69 7.42
C THR A 104 10.79 -0.51 8.66
N GLU A 105 10.58 0.73 9.09
CA GLU A 105 9.85 1.05 10.32
C GLU A 105 8.78 2.12 10.07
N ALA A 106 7.65 2.01 10.78
CA ALA A 106 6.61 3.03 10.74
C ALA A 106 7.03 4.22 11.62
N LYS A 107 7.75 5.17 11.01
CA LYS A 107 8.22 6.40 11.65
C LYS A 107 8.44 7.50 10.62
N THR A 108 8.71 8.72 11.10
CA THR A 108 9.22 9.77 10.23
C THR A 108 10.73 9.62 10.06
N TYR A 109 11.17 9.42 8.82
CA TYR A 109 12.58 9.46 8.44
C TYR A 109 12.97 10.87 8.02
N TYR A 110 14.15 11.31 8.40
CA TYR A 110 14.67 12.64 8.08
C TYR A 110 15.96 12.51 7.27
N PHE A 111 16.00 13.16 6.12
CA PHE A 111 17.17 13.19 5.25
C PHE A 111 17.57 14.63 4.92
N LEU A 112 18.86 14.88 4.81
CA LEU A 112 19.41 16.17 4.39
C LEU A 112 20.67 16.01 3.53
N SER A 113 21.01 17.06 2.79
CA SER A 113 22.32 17.21 2.15
C SER A 113 23.21 18.09 3.02
N ALA A 114 24.46 17.67 3.18
CA ALA A 114 25.52 18.42 3.87
C ALA A 114 26.06 19.57 3.00
N GLY A 115 27.04 20.33 3.49
CA GLY A 115 27.68 21.42 2.76
C GLY A 115 26.84 22.69 2.71
N GLY A 116 25.94 22.87 3.68
CA GLY A 116 25.07 24.04 3.78
C GLY A 116 23.77 23.97 2.96
N TYR A 117 23.64 23.02 2.02
CA TYR A 117 22.43 22.89 1.18
C TYR A 117 21.16 22.62 1.99
N CYS A 118 21.26 22.00 3.17
CA CYS A 118 20.13 21.84 4.08
C CYS A 118 19.46 23.19 4.44
N PHE A 119 20.25 24.25 4.66
CA PHE A 119 19.72 25.60 4.94
C PHE A 119 19.02 26.23 3.73
N HIS A 120 19.40 25.80 2.52
CA HIS A 120 18.75 26.18 1.27
C HIS A 120 17.52 25.32 0.95
N GLY A 121 17.08 24.47 1.88
CA GLY A 121 15.87 23.66 1.75
C GLY A 121 16.11 22.25 1.22
N MET A 122 17.36 21.83 1.02
CA MET A 122 17.71 20.48 0.55
C MET A 122 17.65 19.46 1.69
N LYS A 123 16.44 19.27 2.22
CA LYS A 123 16.09 18.38 3.31
C LYS A 123 14.66 17.87 3.14
N VAL A 124 14.39 16.62 3.52
CA VAL A 124 13.07 16.01 3.43
C VAL A 124 12.73 15.20 4.68
N ALA A 125 11.49 15.35 5.15
CA ALA A 125 10.89 14.51 6.17
C ALA A 125 9.83 13.63 5.52
N VAL A 126 9.99 12.31 5.64
CA VAL A 126 9.10 11.30 5.03
C VAL A 126 8.40 10.55 6.15
N ASN A 127 7.07 10.68 6.21
CA ASN A 127 6.26 9.96 7.18
C ASN A 127 5.90 8.57 6.65
N VAL A 128 6.37 7.52 7.32
CA VAL A 128 6.15 6.13 6.91
C VAL A 128 5.07 5.51 7.78
N GLN A 129 4.03 5.01 7.14
CA GLN A 129 2.87 4.41 7.79
C GLN A 129 2.98 2.89 7.81
N GLN A 130 2.43 2.25 8.85
CA GLN A 130 2.26 0.81 8.82
C GLN A 130 1.15 0.46 7.82
N HIS A 131 1.35 -0.59 7.02
CA HIS A 131 0.23 -1.18 6.27
C HIS A 131 -0.85 -1.60 7.28
N GLN A 132 -2.01 -0.95 7.22
CA GLN A 132 -3.17 -1.43 7.94
C GLN A 132 -3.72 -2.61 7.16
N GLN A 133 -3.44 -3.81 7.64
CA GLN A 133 -4.14 -4.99 7.16
C GLN A 133 -5.63 -4.79 7.50
N PRO A 134 -6.55 -4.96 6.53
CA PRO A 134 -7.97 -4.98 6.84
C PRO A 134 -8.19 -5.98 7.99
N ALA A 135 -8.87 -5.54 9.05
CA ALA A 135 -9.18 -6.43 10.17
C ALA A 135 -9.88 -7.68 9.61
N GLU A 136 -9.31 -8.86 9.88
CA GLU A 136 -10.02 -10.10 9.59
C GLU A 136 -11.37 -10.07 10.32
N PRO A 137 -12.49 -10.45 9.68
CA PRO A 137 -13.75 -10.55 10.37
C PRO A 137 -13.58 -11.55 11.53
N SER A 138 -13.87 -11.09 12.75
CA SER A 138 -13.77 -11.88 13.97
C SER A 138 -14.48 -13.23 13.79
N PRO A 139 -13.87 -14.37 14.17
CA PRO A 139 -14.53 -15.66 14.10
C PRO A 139 -15.80 -15.62 14.97
N ALA A 140 -16.94 -16.03 14.37
CA ALA A 140 -18.21 -16.11 15.06
C ALA A 140 -18.09 -17.01 16.30
N PRO A 141 -18.78 -16.69 17.42
CA PRO A 141 -18.75 -17.52 18.62
C PRO A 141 -19.22 -18.94 18.32
N ALA A 142 -18.45 -19.92 18.78
CA ALA A 142 -18.73 -21.34 18.58
C ALA A 142 -20.09 -21.73 19.20
N PRO A 143 -20.92 -22.57 18.54
CA PRO A 143 -22.14 -23.10 19.15
C PRO A 143 -21.78 -24.01 20.33
N ALA A 144 -22.50 -23.84 21.44
CA ALA A 144 -22.35 -24.63 22.66
C ALA A 144 -22.65 -26.13 22.41
N PRO A 145 -22.01 -27.06 23.14
CA PRO A 145 -22.29 -28.48 23.02
C PRO A 145 -23.65 -28.79 23.66
N SER A 146 -24.69 -29.00 22.84
CA SER A 146 -25.95 -29.59 23.31
C SER A 146 -25.94 -31.08 23.01
N SER A 147 -25.80 -31.87 24.07
CA SER A 147 -25.96 -33.31 24.07
C SER A 147 -27.44 -33.66 23.90
N ALA A 148 -27.82 -34.23 22.76
CA ALA A 148 -29.01 -35.06 22.64
C ALA A 148 -28.83 -36.01 21.46
N ALA A 149 -29.00 -37.31 21.73
CA ALA A 149 -28.73 -38.41 20.83
C ALA A 149 -29.96 -38.83 19.99
N VAL A 150 -29.66 -39.48 18.85
CA VAL A 150 -30.46 -40.41 17.99
C VAL A 150 -31.69 -39.80 17.26
N SER A 151 -31.78 -39.81 15.93
CA SER A 151 -32.01 -41.01 15.09
C SER A 151 -31.70 -40.82 13.59
N PRO A 152 -31.46 -41.90 12.81
CA PRO A 152 -30.94 -41.81 11.44
C PRO A 152 -32.06 -41.83 10.39
N ALA A 153 -31.98 -40.94 9.41
CA ALA A 153 -32.69 -41.07 8.14
C ALA A 153 -31.80 -40.61 6.97
N PHE A 154 -31.36 -41.63 6.22
CA PHE A 154 -30.91 -41.67 4.83
C PHE A 154 -31.70 -40.64 3.95
N TRP A 155 -31.19 -39.94 2.92
CA TRP A 155 -30.11 -40.21 1.96
C TRP A 155 -29.81 -38.94 1.09
N PRO A 156 -28.86 -38.98 0.12
CA PRO A 156 -27.98 -37.88 -0.27
C PRO A 156 -28.49 -37.00 -1.43
N SER A 157 -28.09 -35.72 -1.44
CA SER A 157 -27.96 -34.91 -2.67
C SER A 157 -27.19 -33.60 -2.41
N ILE A 158 -25.87 -33.69 -2.18
CA ILE A 158 -24.96 -32.53 -2.28
C ILE A 158 -23.99 -32.70 -3.47
N VAL A 159 -24.13 -33.76 -4.27
CA VAL A 159 -23.18 -34.05 -5.36
C VAL A 159 -23.59 -33.41 -6.71
N THR A 160 -24.79 -32.85 -6.85
CA THR A 160 -25.24 -32.24 -8.13
C THR A 160 -24.75 -30.81 -8.36
N GLY A 161 -24.40 -30.05 -7.32
CA GLY A 161 -23.94 -28.65 -7.48
C GLY A 161 -22.54 -28.50 -8.07
N VAL A 162 -21.65 -29.47 -7.80
CA VAL A 162 -20.24 -29.39 -8.23
C VAL A 162 -20.05 -29.83 -9.69
N TRP A 163 -20.92 -30.71 -10.23
CA TRP A 163 -20.81 -31.17 -11.62
C TRP A 163 -21.40 -30.20 -12.65
N ILE A 164 -22.37 -29.36 -12.28
CA ILE A 164 -22.95 -28.34 -13.18
C ILE A 164 -21.94 -27.21 -13.45
N MET A 165 -21.13 -26.84 -12.45
CA MET A 165 -20.08 -25.82 -12.58
C MET A 165 -18.95 -26.26 -13.51
N VAL A 166 -18.56 -27.54 -13.51
CA VAL A 166 -17.47 -28.04 -14.38
C VAL A 166 -17.92 -28.13 -15.85
N ALA A 167 -19.20 -28.43 -16.12
CA ALA A 167 -19.72 -28.50 -17.49
C ALA A 167 -19.85 -27.11 -18.15
N HIS A 168 -20.23 -26.07 -17.40
CA HIS A 168 -20.33 -24.70 -17.94
C HIS A 168 -18.98 -24.09 -18.28
N VAL A 169 -17.93 -24.38 -17.50
CA VAL A 169 -16.57 -23.85 -17.76
C VAL A 169 -15.97 -24.45 -19.04
N LYS A 170 -16.27 -25.71 -19.37
CA LYS A 170 -15.77 -26.32 -20.62
C LYS A 170 -16.49 -25.80 -21.88
N LEU A 171 -17.75 -25.37 -21.79
CA LEU A 171 -18.49 -24.87 -22.96
C LEU A 171 -18.05 -23.46 -23.38
N VAL A 172 -17.56 -22.65 -22.44
CA VAL A 172 -17.10 -21.27 -22.72
C VAL A 172 -15.69 -21.23 -23.33
N LEU A 173 -14.87 -22.28 -23.13
CA LEU A 173 -13.49 -22.33 -23.64
C LEU A 173 -13.34 -22.93 -25.05
N MET A 174 -14.44 -23.35 -25.70
CA MET A 174 -14.40 -23.93 -27.06
C MET A 174 -15.34 -23.22 -28.05
N GLY A 175 -15.71 -21.96 -27.76
CA GLY A 175 -16.44 -21.08 -28.68
C GLY A 175 -15.55 -19.96 -29.22
#